data_AF-A0A955MDP5-F1
#
_entry.id   AF-A0A955MDP5-F1
#
_cell.length_a   1.000
_cell.length_b   1.000
_cell.length_c   1.000
_cell.angle_alpha   90.00
_cell.angle_beta   90.00
_cell.angle_gamma   90.00
#
_symmetry.space_group_name_H-M   'P 1'
#
loop_
_entity.id
_entity.type
_entity.pdbx_description
1 polymer ?
#
loop_
_entity_poly.entity_id
_entity_poly.type
_entity_poly.pdbx_seq_one_letter_code
_entity_poly.pdbx_strand_id
1 'polypeptide(L)'
;VRFKDVQAFEINEAFAAQVIACARALASKKFVEEQSFDSDCTGEINPKILNVNGGAVALGHPVGTTGARLILTLLRHLQRNNLNLGVASLCIGGGQGAAVVLER
;
A
#
# COMPACT_ATOMS: atom_id res chain seq x y z
N VAL A 1 -10.59 8.07 7.02
CA VAL A 1 -9.13 8.13 7.24
C VAL A 1 -8.54 8.98 6.14
N ARG A 2 -7.73 10.00 6.44
CA ARG A 2 -7.10 10.80 5.39
C ARG A 2 -5.76 10.19 5.01
N PHE A 3 -5.32 10.41 3.77
CA PHE A 3 -4.06 9.88 3.26
C PHE A 3 -2.87 10.26 4.15
N LYS A 4 -2.83 11.52 4.63
CA LYS A 4 -1.78 12.03 5.52
C LYS A 4 -1.75 11.40 6.91
N ASP A 5 -2.82 10.72 7.33
CA ASP A 5 -2.87 10.06 8.64
C ASP A 5 -2.18 8.67 8.59
N VAL A 6 -1.88 8.15 7.40
CA VAL A 6 -1.26 6.83 7.21
C VAL A 6 0.24 6.89 7.51
N GLN A 7 0.71 6.03 8.40
CA GLN A 7 2.09 6.03 8.90
C GLN A 7 2.95 4.92 8.28
N ALA A 8 2.33 3.91 7.67
CA ALA A 8 3.01 2.81 6.98
C ALA A 8 2.15 2.23 5.85
N PHE A 9 2.79 1.86 4.76
CA PHE A 9 2.19 1.21 3.60
C PHE A 9 2.84 -0.15 3.34
N GLU A 10 2.02 -1.18 3.15
CA GLU A 10 2.40 -2.48 2.60
C GLU A 10 1.65 -2.69 1.27
N ILE A 11 2.31 -2.44 0.15
CA ILE A 11 1.75 -2.64 -1.19
C ILE A 11 2.38 -3.91 -1.79
N ASN A 12 1.54 -4.84 -2.26
CA ASN A 12 2.02 -6.02 -2.97
C ASN A 12 2.89 -5.62 -4.16
N GLU A 13 4.08 -6.20 -4.24
CA GLU A 13 5.05 -5.91 -5.30
C GLU A 13 4.95 -7.00 -6.37
N ALA A 14 3.86 -6.99 -7.15
CA ALA A 14 3.74 -7.94 -8.27
C ALA A 14 4.89 -7.73 -9.27
N PHE A 15 5.20 -6.46 -9.55
CA PHE A 15 6.35 -6.01 -10.33
C PHE A 15 6.81 -4.64 -9.84
N ALA A 16 8.09 -4.31 -9.99
CA ALA A 16 8.62 -2.99 -9.60
C ALA A 16 7.87 -1.84 -10.31
N ALA A 17 7.65 -1.98 -11.63
CA ALA A 17 6.92 -0.99 -12.42
C ALA A 17 5.48 -0.80 -11.93
N GLN A 18 4.81 -1.86 -11.44
CA GLN A 18 3.44 -1.79 -10.93
C GLN A 18 3.36 -0.93 -9.66
N VAL A 19 4.28 -1.11 -8.70
CA VAL A 19 4.29 -0.32 -7.46
C VAL A 19 4.60 1.15 -7.75
N ILE A 20 5.59 1.40 -8.61
CA ILE A 20 5.96 2.76 -9.03
C ILE A 20 4.79 3.45 -9.74
N ALA A 21 4.06 2.73 -10.60
CA ALA A 21 2.89 3.26 -11.28
C ALA A 21 1.77 3.60 -10.29
N CYS A 22 1.47 2.73 -9.32
CA CYS A 22 0.47 3.01 -8.28
C CYS A 22 0.84 4.26 -7.46
N ALA A 23 2.10 4.37 -7.01
CA ALA A 23 2.55 5.54 -6.25
C ALA A 23 2.44 6.84 -7.06
N ARG A 24 2.83 6.81 -8.34
CA ARG A 24 2.71 7.98 -9.24
C ARG A 24 1.27 8.34 -9.55
N ALA A 25 0.39 7.36 -9.72
CA ALA A 25 -1.03 7.58 -9.97
C ALA A 25 -1.70 8.27 -8.78
N LEU A 26 -1.41 7.81 -7.55
CA LEU A 26 -1.92 8.44 -6.32
C LEU A 26 -1.37 9.87 -6.11
N ALA A 27 -0.15 10.16 -6.57
CA ALA A 27 0.44 11.49 -6.48
C ALA A 27 -0.02 12.45 -7.61
N SER A 28 -0.59 11.93 -8.70
CA SER A 28 -0.93 12.70 -9.89
C SER A 28 -2.29 13.38 -9.74
N LYS A 29 -2.30 14.70 -9.54
CA LYS A 29 -3.54 15.50 -9.49
C LYS A 29 -4.44 15.26 -10.71
N LYS A 30 -3.84 15.26 -11.91
CA LYS A 30 -4.54 15.01 -13.17
C LYS A 30 -5.25 13.65 -13.15
N PHE A 31 -4.55 12.59 -12.73
CA PHE A 31 -5.12 11.24 -12.72
C PHE A 31 -6.23 11.12 -11.66
N VAL A 32 -6.01 11.68 -10.48
CA VAL A 32 -7.00 11.72 -9.39
C VAL A 32 -8.27 12.44 -9.84
N GLU A 33 -8.15 13.58 -10.52
CA GLU A 33 -9.27 14.33 -11.08
C GLU A 33 -9.99 13.53 -12.19
N GLU A 34 -9.25 12.98 -13.16
CA GLU A 34 -9.81 12.18 -14.26
C GLU A 34 -10.56 10.94 -13.78
N GLN A 35 -10.11 10.32 -12.69
CA GLN A 35 -10.76 9.16 -12.07
C GLN A 35 -11.79 9.55 -11.00
N SER A 36 -12.00 10.85 -10.75
CA SER A 36 -12.89 11.37 -9.71
C SER A 36 -12.61 10.78 -8.32
N PHE A 37 -11.33 10.57 -8.01
CA PHE A 37 -10.90 10.12 -6.70
C PHE A 37 -10.90 11.28 -5.69
N ASP A 38 -11.18 10.95 -4.43
CA ASP A 38 -11.11 11.91 -3.34
C ASP A 38 -9.64 12.34 -3.11
N SER A 39 -9.38 13.64 -3.22
CA SER A 39 -8.06 14.23 -3.00
C SER A 39 -7.57 14.05 -1.56
N ASP A 40 -8.47 13.92 -0.58
CA ASP A 40 -8.08 13.66 0.81
C ASP A 40 -7.65 12.19 1.04
N CYS A 41 -7.97 11.31 0.09
CA CYS A 41 -7.64 9.88 0.10
C CYS A 41 -6.47 9.51 -0.83
N THR A 42 -5.85 10.49 -1.50
CA THR A 42 -4.74 10.29 -2.44
C THR A 42 -3.56 11.21 -2.09
N GLY A 43 -2.38 10.92 -2.63
CA GLY A 43 -1.18 11.72 -2.36
C GLY A 43 0.12 11.00 -2.69
N GLU A 44 1.23 11.71 -2.46
CA GLU A 44 2.57 11.16 -2.60
C GLU A 44 2.90 10.22 -1.43
N ILE A 45 3.20 8.96 -1.74
CA ILE A 45 3.69 8.01 -0.75
C ILE A 45 5.16 8.30 -0.46
N ASN A 46 5.49 8.64 0.79
CA ASN A 46 6.88 8.76 1.23
C ASN A 46 7.56 7.36 1.15
N PRO A 47 8.65 7.20 0.36
CA PRO A 47 9.32 5.91 0.21
C PRO A 47 9.83 5.31 1.52
N LYS A 48 10.09 6.14 2.55
CA LYS A 48 10.58 5.67 3.86
C LYS A 48 9.53 4.90 4.68
N ILE A 49 8.26 4.96 4.29
CA ILE A 49 7.16 4.26 4.97
C ILE A 49 6.48 3.22 4.08
N LEU A 50 7.01 2.96 2.88
CA LEU A 50 6.49 1.98 1.92
C LEU A 50 7.35 0.72 1.95
N ASN A 51 6.73 -0.43 2.22
CA ASN A 51 7.36 -1.76 2.16
C ASN A 51 8.69 -1.83 2.94
N VAL A 52 8.74 -1.22 4.13
CA VAL A 52 9.97 -1.03 4.93
C VAL A 52 10.67 -2.36 5.26
N ASN A 53 9.92 -3.46 5.33
CA ASN A 53 10.45 -4.79 5.64
C ASN A 53 10.64 -5.68 4.40
N GLY A 54 10.61 -5.08 3.20
CA GLY A 54 10.64 -5.79 1.92
C GLY A 54 9.26 -6.33 1.50
N GLY A 55 9.04 -6.41 0.19
CA GLY A 55 7.79 -6.90 -0.38
C GLY A 55 7.96 -8.15 -1.23
N ALA A 56 7.00 -8.40 -2.11
CA ALA A 56 6.89 -9.64 -2.87
C ALA A 56 8.00 -9.85 -3.90
N VAL A 57 8.67 -8.79 -4.36
CA VAL A 57 9.85 -8.91 -5.25
C VAL A 57 11.01 -9.57 -4.50
N ALA A 58 11.19 -9.26 -3.23
CA ALA A 58 12.27 -9.82 -2.40
C ALA A 58 11.86 -11.13 -1.71
N LEU A 59 10.63 -11.23 -1.21
CA LEU A 59 10.17 -12.32 -0.34
C LEU A 59 9.36 -13.39 -1.09
N GLY A 60 8.98 -13.13 -2.35
CA GLY A 60 8.12 -14.00 -3.16
C GLY A 60 6.63 -13.70 -3.02
N HIS A 61 5.85 -14.21 -3.99
CA HIS A 61 4.41 -14.00 -4.11
C HIS A 61 3.62 -15.33 -4.19
N PRO A 62 3.47 -16.08 -3.09
CA PRO A 62 2.48 -17.16 -3.04
C PRO A 62 1.08 -16.53 -3.07
N VAL A 63 0.40 -16.61 -4.22
CA VAL A 63 -0.80 -15.81 -4.56
C VAL A 63 -1.85 -15.81 -3.44
N GLY A 64 -2.27 -16.99 -2.97
CA GLY A 64 -3.31 -17.12 -1.94
C GLY A 64 -2.87 -16.70 -0.53
N THR A 65 -1.57 -16.63 -0.25
CA THR A 65 -1.03 -16.37 1.10
C THR A 65 -0.52 -14.93 1.26
N THR A 66 -0.22 -14.25 0.15
CA THR A 66 0.39 -12.90 0.20
C THR A 66 -0.48 -11.88 0.92
N GLY A 67 -1.80 -11.95 0.78
CA GLY A 67 -2.73 -11.06 1.52
C GLY A 67 -2.54 -11.16 3.05
N ALA A 68 -2.45 -12.39 3.57
CA ALA A 68 -2.19 -12.62 5.00
C ALA A 68 -0.79 -12.11 5.42
N ARG A 69 0.24 -12.32 4.58
CA ARG A 69 1.60 -11.80 4.82
C ARG A 69 1.60 -10.28 4.93
N LEU A 70 0.96 -9.56 4.01
CA LEU A 70 0.90 -8.09 4.00
C LEU A 70 0.30 -7.57 5.32
N ILE A 71 -0.87 -8.10 5.70
CA ILE A 71 -1.57 -7.72 6.94
C ILE A 71 -0.69 -7.99 8.16
N LEU A 72 -0.13 -9.20 8.27
CA LEU A 72 0.70 -9.58 9.42
C LEU A 72 1.97 -8.73 9.50
N THR A 73 2.62 -8.47 8.37
CA THR A 73 3.83 -7.64 8.29
C THR A 73 3.53 -6.22 8.75
N LEU A 74 2.43 -5.64 8.25
CA LEU A 74 2.00 -4.30 8.61
C LEU A 74 1.68 -4.19 10.10
N LEU A 75 0.86 -5.08 10.65
CA LEU A 75 0.51 -5.07 12.09
C LEU A 75 1.77 -5.20 12.97
N ARG A 76 2.69 -6.10 12.61
CA ARG A 76 3.96 -6.24 13.33
C ARG A 76 4.83 -4.99 13.22
N HIS A 77 4.85 -4.33 12.07
CA HIS A 77 5.59 -3.08 11.87
C HIS A 77 4.98 -1.94 12.71
N LEU A 78 3.66 -1.78 12.70
CA LEU A 78 2.96 -0.80 13.52
C LEU A 78 3.24 -1.03 15.02
N GLN A 79 3.18 -2.29 15.47
CA GLN A 79 3.45 -2.67 16.86
C GLN A 79 4.90 -2.40 17.27
N ARG A 80 5.88 -2.81 16.47
CA ARG A 80 7.31 -2.63 16.78
C ARG A 80 7.73 -1.16 16.85
N ASN A 81 7.07 -0.30 16.09
CA ASN A 81 7.43 1.12 15.97
C ASN A 81 6.47 2.06 16.70
N ASN A 82 5.53 1.53 17.51
CA ASN A 82 4.50 2.30 18.21
C ASN A 82 3.72 3.26 17.28
N LEU A 83 3.40 2.80 16.08
CA LEU A 83 2.54 3.50 15.11
C LEU A 83 1.10 2.98 15.22
N ASN A 84 0.13 3.75 14.77
CA ASN A 84 -1.28 3.42 14.96
C ASN A 84 -1.96 3.02 13.66
N LEU A 85 -1.70 3.74 12.56
CA LEU A 85 -2.46 3.60 11.32
C LEU A 85 -1.59 3.18 10.13
N GLY A 86 -2.01 2.13 9.43
CA GLY A 86 -1.34 1.66 8.22
C GLY A 86 -2.30 1.20 7.14
N VAL A 87 -1.81 1.09 5.90
CA VAL A 87 -2.57 0.58 4.76
C VAL A 87 -1.86 -0.60 4.13
N ALA A 88 -2.57 -1.72 3.96
CA ALA A 88 -2.12 -2.82 3.13
C ALA A 88 -2.96 -2.88 1.85
N SER A 89 -2.34 -3.08 0.70
CA SER A 89 -3.03 -3.16 -0.60
C SER A 89 -2.36 -4.13 -1.56
N LEU A 90 -3.14 -4.68 -2.49
CA LEU A 90 -2.64 -5.59 -3.52
C LEU A 90 -3.46 -5.47 -4.81
N CYS A 91 -2.76 -5.58 -5.94
CA CYS A 91 -3.35 -5.81 -7.25
C CYS A 91 -3.69 -7.30 -7.44
N ILE A 92 -4.68 -7.59 -8.28
CA ILE A 92 -5.17 -8.95 -8.53
C ILE A 92 -5.30 -9.14 -10.04
N GLY A 93 -4.75 -10.26 -10.54
CA GLY A 93 -4.98 -10.70 -11.92
C GLY A 93 -6.49 -10.78 -12.22
N GLY A 94 -6.88 -10.35 -13.42
CA GLY A 94 -8.29 -10.16 -13.76
C GLY A 94 -8.81 -8.74 -13.54
N GLY A 95 -7.94 -7.77 -13.24
CA GLY A 95 -8.28 -6.35 -13.21
C GLY A 95 -8.95 -5.92 -11.90
N GLN A 96 -8.59 -6.56 -10.79
CA GLN A 96 -9.13 -6.26 -9.47
C GLN A 96 -8.03 -5.71 -8.54
N GLY A 97 -8.45 -5.15 -7.41
CA GLY A 97 -7.57 -4.71 -6.35
C GLY A 97 -8.27 -4.77 -5.00
N ALA A 98 -7.49 -4.84 -3.93
CA ALA A 98 -7.98 -4.76 -2.56
C ALA A 98 -7.10 -3.82 -1.75
N ALA A 99 -7.69 -3.16 -0.76
CA ALA A 99 -7.00 -2.36 0.23
C ALA A 99 -7.70 -2.52 1.58
N VAL A 100 -6.91 -2.48 2.65
CA VAL A 100 -7.40 -2.48 4.03
C VAL A 100 -6.64 -1.44 4.82
N VAL A 101 -7.37 -0.68 5.63
CA VAL A 101 -6.79 0.19 6.66
C VAL A 101 -6.73 -0.62 7.96
N LEU A 102 -5.56 -0.64 8.59
CA LEU A 102 -5.35 -1.32 9.86
C LEU A 102 -5.03 -0.30 10.95
N GLU A 103 -5.66 -0.47 12.10
CA GLU A 103 -5.37 0.26 13.33
C GLU A 103 -4.83 -0.72 14.37
N ARG A 104 -3.81 -0.30 15.14
CA ARG A 104 -3.21 -1.10 16.22
C ARG A 104 -3.83 -0.81 17.58
#